data_AF-A0A080M398-F1
#
_entry.id   AF-A0A080M398-F1
#
_cell.length_a   1.000
_cell.length_b   1.000
_cell.length_c   1.000
_cell.angle_alpha   90.00
_cell.angle_beta   90.00
_cell.angle_gamma   90.00
#
_symmetry.space_group_name_H-M   'P 1'
#
loop_
_entity.id
_entity.type
_entity.pdbx_description
1 polymer ?
#
loop_
_entity_poly.entity_id
_entity_poly.type
_entity_poly.pdbx_seq_one_letter_code
_entity_poly.pdbx_strand_id
1 'polypeptide(L)'
;MSERTKKRLARLAQVCLLLSVPAAAPAQEVFVTRGAGSPMYSDQPQAGAKPVLLPELNISKPVPVPKAAAPAASRVSRESDQPAAAAPAYHRFSIVEPANDGSVAANNALFEVRVAIEPALQLGNGHAITVSINGRPVGQRFTANEFMIPPEFWGDTLPPTNQRYQLDAAIVDGHGGVLKQAVPVTFYLRHLAVWHPRRPPRPMPMSVQKPPPPPPPPTFGKFEQPGKPPLNVKPPVRPEL
;
A
#
# COMPACT_ATOMS: atom_id res chain seq x y z
N MET A 1 -39.68 -15.99 -51.05
CA MET A 1 -39.07 -15.41 -49.83
C MET A 1 -39.74 -14.07 -49.53
N SER A 2 -40.47 -13.97 -48.41
CA SER A 2 -41.44 -12.88 -48.15
C SER A 2 -40.76 -11.54 -47.78
N GLU A 3 -41.32 -10.43 -48.27
CA GLU A 3 -40.92 -9.04 -48.00
C GLU A 3 -40.70 -8.74 -46.50
N ARG A 4 -41.46 -9.41 -45.62
CA ARG A 4 -41.35 -9.27 -44.17
C ARG A 4 -40.04 -9.85 -43.63
N THR A 5 -39.52 -10.91 -44.24
CA THR A 5 -38.27 -11.57 -43.85
C THR A 5 -37.06 -10.70 -44.22
N LYS A 6 -37.11 -10.03 -45.38
CA LYS A 6 -36.06 -9.11 -45.83
C LYS A 6 -35.96 -7.88 -44.92
N LYS A 7 -37.10 -7.29 -44.51
CA LYS A 7 -37.14 -6.14 -43.59
C LYS A 7 -36.65 -6.49 -42.18
N ARG A 8 -36.90 -7.72 -41.70
CA ARG A 8 -36.37 -8.20 -40.42
C ARG A 8 -34.86 -8.44 -40.47
N LEU A 9 -34.34 -9.02 -41.55
CA LEU A 9 -32.89 -9.17 -41.74
C LEU A 9 -32.19 -7.82 -41.84
N ALA A 10 -32.76 -6.87 -42.59
CA ALA A 10 -32.18 -5.52 -42.72
C ALA A 10 -32.14 -4.78 -41.38
N ARG A 11 -33.21 -4.87 -40.57
CA ARG A 11 -33.22 -4.31 -39.21
C ARG A 11 -32.22 -5.01 -38.29
N LEU A 12 -32.06 -6.32 -38.40
CA LEU A 12 -31.09 -7.08 -37.61
C LEU A 12 -29.64 -6.70 -37.98
N ALA A 13 -29.35 -6.57 -39.28
CA ALA A 13 -28.05 -6.13 -39.77
C ALA A 13 -27.74 -4.68 -39.31
N GLN A 14 -28.74 -3.81 -39.28
CA GLN A 14 -28.57 -2.43 -38.82
C GLN A 14 -28.38 -2.31 -37.31
N VAL A 15 -29.01 -3.18 -36.51
CA VAL A 15 -28.75 -3.28 -35.07
C VAL A 15 -27.34 -3.85 -34.81
N CYS A 16 -26.90 -4.87 -35.55
CA CYS A 16 -25.54 -5.40 -35.41
C CYS A 16 -24.45 -4.37 -35.81
N LEU A 17 -24.72 -3.49 -36.77
CA LEU A 17 -23.80 -2.42 -37.16
C LEU A 17 -23.69 -1.30 -36.10
N LEU A 18 -24.75 -1.07 -35.32
CA LEU A 18 -24.75 -0.08 -34.24
C LEU A 18 -24.06 -0.55 -32.94
N LEU A 19 -23.85 -1.86 -32.77
CA LEU A 19 -23.18 -2.42 -31.59
C LEU A 19 -21.66 -2.58 -31.74
N SER A 20 -21.06 -2.22 -32.88
CA SER A 20 -19.63 -2.43 -33.12
C SER A 20 -18.72 -1.28 -32.68
N VAL A 21 -19.18 -0.36 -31.82
CA VAL A 21 -18.32 0.73 -31.33
C VAL A 21 -17.38 0.18 -30.25
N PRO A 22 -16.06 0.07 -30.49
CA PRO A 22 -15.14 -0.28 -29.43
C PRO A 22 -15.03 0.91 -28.48
N ALA A 23 -15.33 0.69 -27.20
CA ALA A 23 -14.99 1.62 -26.15
C ALA A 23 -13.46 1.62 -26.01
N ALA A 24 -12.79 2.58 -26.64
CA ALA A 24 -11.38 2.85 -26.35
C ALA A 24 -11.28 3.38 -24.92
N ALA A 25 -10.77 2.56 -24.01
CA ALA A 25 -10.38 3.02 -22.68
C ALA A 25 -9.23 4.02 -22.84
N PRO A 26 -9.32 5.26 -22.32
CA PRO A 26 -8.20 6.18 -22.35
C PRO A 26 -7.00 5.58 -21.60
N ALA A 27 -5.85 5.55 -22.26
CA ALA A 27 -4.56 5.28 -21.64
C ALA A 27 -4.34 6.28 -20.49
N GLN A 28 -3.91 5.81 -19.34
CA GLN A 28 -3.64 6.64 -18.17
C GLN A 28 -2.41 7.51 -18.46
N GLU A 29 -2.64 8.74 -18.92
CA GLU A 29 -1.59 9.73 -19.15
C GLU A 29 -1.10 10.26 -17.79
N VAL A 30 0.17 10.02 -17.49
CA VAL A 30 0.83 10.56 -16.29
C VAL A 30 1.44 11.91 -16.64
N PHE A 31 1.11 12.94 -15.87
CA PHE A 31 1.57 14.31 -16.07
C PHE A 31 2.70 14.66 -15.09
N VAL A 32 3.72 15.37 -15.58
CA VAL A 32 4.83 15.86 -14.74
C VAL A 32 4.80 17.38 -14.64
N THR A 33 4.85 17.89 -13.41
CA THR A 33 5.04 19.30 -13.11
C THR A 33 6.46 19.53 -12.59
N ARG A 34 7.23 20.41 -13.25
CA ARG A 34 8.60 20.76 -12.86
C ARG A 34 8.65 22.22 -12.38
N GLY A 35 8.92 22.42 -11.09
CA GLY A 35 9.13 23.72 -10.44
C GLY A 35 10.48 23.79 -9.71
N ALA A 36 10.66 24.74 -8.79
CA ALA A 36 11.92 24.96 -8.04
C ALA A 36 12.27 23.85 -7.01
N GLY A 37 11.61 22.69 -7.08
CA GLY A 37 11.82 21.52 -6.23
C GLY A 37 11.79 20.22 -7.04
N SER A 38 11.75 19.07 -6.36
CA SER A 38 11.72 17.75 -6.99
C SER A 38 10.50 17.55 -7.91
N PRO A 39 10.63 16.86 -9.06
CA PRO A 39 9.53 16.65 -9.99
C PRO A 39 8.38 15.86 -9.33
N MET A 40 7.14 16.32 -9.54
CA MET A 40 5.93 15.70 -9.02
C MET A 40 5.13 15.09 -10.17
N TYR A 41 4.71 13.83 -10.02
CA TYR A 41 3.94 13.06 -10.99
C TYR A 41 2.48 12.98 -10.53
N SER A 42 1.54 13.25 -11.43
CA SER A 42 0.10 13.32 -11.15
C SER A 42 -0.70 12.71 -12.30
N ASP A 43 -1.75 11.97 -11.97
CA ASP A 43 -2.69 11.38 -12.95
C ASP A 43 -3.81 12.37 -13.35
N GLN A 44 -3.80 13.59 -12.78
CA GLN A 44 -4.72 14.68 -13.13
C GLN A 44 -4.00 15.82 -13.85
N PRO A 45 -4.59 16.39 -14.92
CA PRO A 45 -3.99 17.49 -15.66
C PRO A 45 -3.98 18.78 -14.81
N GLN A 46 -2.79 19.38 -14.67
CA GLN A 46 -2.57 20.65 -13.95
C GLN A 46 -1.89 21.67 -14.86
N ALA A 47 -2.10 22.97 -14.59
CA ALA A 47 -1.51 24.05 -15.38
C ALA A 47 0.03 24.00 -15.32
N GLY A 48 0.68 23.82 -16.49
CA GLY A 48 2.14 23.72 -16.62
C GLY A 48 2.70 22.29 -16.64
N ALA A 49 1.84 21.27 -16.55
CA ALA A 49 2.26 19.87 -16.63
C ALA A 49 2.45 19.42 -18.09
N LYS A 50 3.45 18.56 -18.34
CA LYS A 50 3.68 17.96 -19.67
C LYS A 50 3.38 16.46 -19.63
N PRO A 51 2.72 15.91 -20.66
CA PRO A 51 2.43 14.48 -20.73
C PRO A 51 3.74 13.69 -20.86
N VAL A 52 3.86 12.61 -20.08
CA VAL A 52 5.00 11.67 -20.17
C VAL A 52 4.51 10.37 -20.77
N LEU A 53 5.15 9.96 -21.88
CA LEU A 53 4.90 8.67 -22.50
C LEU A 53 5.67 7.60 -21.71
N LEU A 54 4.95 6.74 -20.99
CA LEU A 54 5.56 5.62 -20.29
C LEU A 54 5.90 4.50 -21.30
N PRO A 55 7.04 3.82 -21.15
CA PRO A 55 7.35 2.63 -21.94
C PRO A 55 6.32 1.53 -21.67
N GLU A 56 6.07 0.69 -22.68
CA GLU A 56 5.14 -0.43 -22.55
C GLU A 56 5.53 -1.33 -21.38
N LEU A 57 4.52 -1.73 -20.61
CA LEU A 57 4.69 -2.59 -19.44
C LEU A 57 5.28 -3.94 -19.89
N ASN A 58 6.40 -4.36 -19.29
CA ASN A 58 6.99 -5.67 -19.53
C ASN A 58 6.12 -6.76 -18.90
N ILE A 59 5.11 -7.24 -19.62
CA ILE A 59 4.27 -8.37 -19.23
C ILE A 59 4.77 -9.66 -19.88
N SER A 60 5.11 -10.64 -19.05
CA SER A 60 5.38 -12.01 -19.47
C SER A 60 4.07 -12.72 -19.83
N LYS A 61 4.08 -13.46 -20.95
CA LYS A 61 2.88 -14.16 -21.46
C LYS A 61 2.46 -15.27 -20.50
N PRO A 62 1.16 -15.40 -20.16
CA PRO A 62 0.66 -16.50 -19.36
C PRO A 62 0.97 -17.85 -20.03
N VAL A 63 1.62 -18.76 -19.30
CA VAL A 63 1.77 -20.15 -19.72
C VAL A 63 0.39 -20.82 -19.62
N PRO A 64 -0.11 -21.50 -20.67
CA PRO A 64 -1.40 -22.16 -20.61
C PRO A 64 -1.36 -23.31 -19.61
N VAL A 65 -2.10 -23.17 -18.50
CA VAL A 65 -2.43 -24.29 -17.60
C VAL A 65 -3.50 -25.15 -18.27
N PRO A 66 -3.27 -26.47 -18.47
CA PRO A 66 -4.30 -27.37 -18.97
C PRO A 66 -5.50 -27.38 -18.02
N LYS A 67 -6.69 -27.18 -18.57
CA LYS A 67 -7.96 -27.26 -17.87
C LYS A 67 -8.18 -28.70 -17.37
N ALA A 68 -7.89 -28.95 -16.09
CA ALA A 68 -8.27 -30.20 -15.44
C ALA A 68 -9.80 -30.29 -15.37
N ALA A 69 -10.34 -31.40 -15.86
CA ALA A 69 -11.76 -31.72 -15.84
C ALA A 69 -12.26 -31.93 -14.40
N ALA A 70 -13.56 -31.68 -14.20
CA ALA A 70 -14.29 -31.80 -12.94
C ALA A 70 -14.14 -33.20 -12.28
N PRO A 71 -14.28 -33.30 -10.95
CA PRO A 71 -13.90 -34.49 -10.20
C PRO A 71 -14.96 -35.59 -10.34
N ALA A 72 -14.52 -36.78 -10.77
CA ALA A 72 -15.27 -38.02 -10.59
C ALA A 72 -14.81 -38.70 -9.30
N ALA A 73 -15.78 -39.24 -8.57
CA ALA A 73 -15.66 -39.82 -7.26
C ALA A 73 -14.60 -40.94 -7.12
N SER A 74 -13.99 -40.96 -5.93
CA SER A 74 -13.54 -42.11 -5.15
C SER A 74 -13.06 -43.35 -5.91
N ARG A 75 -11.74 -43.55 -5.95
CA ARG A 75 -11.14 -44.88 -5.83
C ARG A 75 -9.85 -44.83 -5.01
N VAL A 76 -9.92 -45.45 -3.83
CA VAL A 76 -8.77 -45.99 -3.10
C VAL A 76 -8.18 -47.13 -3.94
N SER A 77 -6.89 -47.03 -4.29
CA SER A 77 -5.97 -48.10 -4.72
C SER A 77 -4.73 -47.40 -5.27
N ARG A 78 -3.49 -47.86 -5.15
CA ARG A 78 -2.84 -48.95 -4.41
C ARG A 78 -1.35 -48.65 -4.64
N GLU A 79 -0.54 -48.87 -3.61
CA GLU A 79 0.94 -48.86 -3.66
C GLU A 79 1.46 -49.39 -5.00
N SER A 80 2.26 -48.59 -5.69
CA SER A 80 3.01 -48.99 -6.90
C SER A 80 4.48 -48.79 -6.60
N ASP A 81 5.11 -49.91 -6.27
CA ASP A 81 6.53 -50.05 -6.02
C ASP A 81 7.30 -49.94 -7.34
N GLN A 82 8.04 -48.85 -7.51
CA GLN A 82 9.11 -48.68 -8.50
C GLN A 82 10.17 -47.80 -7.84
N PRO A 83 11.44 -48.25 -7.71
CA PRO A 83 12.47 -47.47 -7.02
C PRO A 83 13.01 -46.38 -7.96
N ALA A 84 12.19 -45.35 -8.18
CA ALA A 84 12.68 -44.01 -8.45
C ALA A 84 13.05 -43.39 -7.10
N ALA A 85 14.26 -42.84 -6.99
CA ALA A 85 14.81 -42.25 -5.76
C ALA A 85 13.71 -41.64 -4.88
N ALA A 86 13.47 -42.28 -3.73
CA ALA A 86 12.32 -42.00 -2.88
C ALA A 86 12.26 -40.50 -2.56
N ALA A 87 11.35 -39.79 -3.21
CA ALA A 87 11.01 -38.43 -2.85
C ALA A 87 10.59 -38.44 -1.38
N PRO A 88 10.93 -37.42 -0.59
CA PRO A 88 10.50 -37.34 0.80
C PRO A 88 8.99 -37.46 0.90
N ALA A 89 8.53 -38.53 1.54
CA ALA A 89 7.15 -38.62 1.98
C ALA A 89 6.98 -37.68 3.19
N TYR A 90 6.49 -36.47 2.93
CA TYR A 90 6.08 -35.54 3.98
C TYR A 90 4.91 -36.15 4.75
N HIS A 91 5.16 -36.56 5.99
CA HIS A 91 4.15 -37.19 6.84
C HIS A 91 3.36 -36.14 7.62
N ARG A 92 3.96 -34.98 7.94
CA ARG A 92 3.27 -33.86 8.57
C ARG A 92 3.31 -32.63 7.69
N PHE A 93 2.13 -32.05 7.45
CA PHE A 93 1.99 -30.73 6.86
C PHE A 93 0.69 -30.09 7.32
N SER A 94 0.78 -28.99 8.06
CA SER A 94 -0.39 -28.28 8.62
C SER A 94 -0.17 -26.78 8.68
N ILE A 95 -1.24 -26.02 8.49
CA ILE A 95 -1.24 -24.58 8.69
C ILE A 95 -1.35 -24.30 10.19
N VAL A 96 -0.42 -23.50 10.73
CA VAL A 96 -0.36 -23.10 12.13
C VAL A 96 -0.96 -21.71 12.31
N GLU A 97 -0.56 -20.78 11.45
CA GLU A 97 -1.12 -19.43 11.37
C GLU A 97 -1.60 -19.16 9.94
N PRO A 98 -2.83 -18.63 9.75
CA PRO A 98 -3.85 -18.40 10.77
C PRO A 98 -4.35 -19.70 11.41
N ALA A 99 -4.76 -19.61 12.68
CA ALA A 99 -5.52 -20.68 13.31
C ALA A 99 -6.87 -20.87 12.61
N ASN A 100 -7.39 -22.10 12.61
CA ASN A 100 -8.72 -22.36 12.08
C ASN A 100 -9.80 -21.58 12.87
N ASP A 101 -10.71 -20.95 12.15
CA ASP A 101 -11.68 -19.95 12.61
C ASP A 101 -11.06 -18.73 13.33
N GLY A 102 -9.75 -18.52 13.15
CA GLY A 102 -9.00 -17.40 13.69
C GLY A 102 -9.28 -16.08 12.99
N SER A 103 -8.68 -15.01 13.50
CA SER A 103 -8.80 -13.68 12.91
C SER A 103 -7.43 -13.07 12.64
N VAL A 104 -7.29 -12.43 11.47
CA VAL A 104 -6.05 -11.76 11.05
C VAL A 104 -6.33 -10.30 10.73
N ALA A 105 -5.37 -9.44 11.07
CA ALA A 105 -5.47 -8.00 10.83
C ALA A 105 -5.40 -7.69 9.33
N ALA A 106 -6.32 -6.88 8.82
CA ALA A 106 -6.37 -6.47 7.42
C ALA A 106 -5.82 -5.06 7.15
N ASN A 107 -5.38 -4.33 8.18
CA ASN A 107 -4.99 -2.91 8.11
C ASN A 107 -3.94 -2.56 7.05
N ASN A 108 -3.02 -3.48 6.77
CA ASN A 108 -1.86 -3.26 5.91
C ASN A 108 -1.79 -4.26 4.73
N ALA A 109 -2.86 -5.03 4.49
CA ALA A 109 -2.91 -6.10 3.48
C ALA A 109 -1.77 -7.14 3.53
N LEU A 110 -0.97 -7.14 4.60
CA LEU A 110 0.15 -8.03 4.82
C LEU A 110 -0.36 -9.16 5.71
N PHE A 111 -0.45 -10.34 5.13
CA PHE A 111 -1.05 -11.50 5.79
C PHE A 111 0.02 -12.56 6.04
N GLU A 112 0.32 -12.80 7.31
CA GLU A 112 1.31 -13.80 7.72
C GLU A 112 0.72 -15.20 7.67
N VAL A 113 1.51 -16.14 7.14
CA VAL A 113 1.19 -17.57 7.12
C VAL A 113 2.35 -18.34 7.72
N ARG A 114 2.03 -19.23 8.66
CA ARG A 114 2.99 -20.16 9.26
C ARG A 114 2.51 -21.57 9.07
N VAL A 115 3.42 -22.46 8.70
CA VAL A 115 3.13 -23.88 8.49
C VAL A 115 4.11 -24.76 9.27
N ALA A 116 3.62 -25.90 9.71
CA ALA A 116 4.44 -26.96 10.29
C ALA A 116 4.64 -28.06 9.25
N ILE A 117 5.89 -28.49 9.05
CA ILE A 117 6.29 -29.46 8.02
C ILE A 117 7.26 -30.46 8.63
N GLU A 118 7.01 -31.76 8.45
CA GLU A 118 7.94 -32.83 8.83
C GLU A 118 8.00 -33.91 7.73
N PRO A 119 9.20 -34.29 7.24
CA PRO A 119 10.52 -33.71 7.55
C PRO A 119 10.68 -32.29 6.96
N ALA A 120 11.78 -31.60 7.27
CA ALA A 120 12.04 -30.24 6.76
C ALA A 120 11.97 -30.17 5.22
N LEU A 121 11.54 -29.02 4.71
CA LEU A 121 11.33 -28.80 3.28
C LEU A 121 12.62 -29.04 2.49
N GLN A 122 12.57 -29.92 1.49
CA GLN A 122 13.74 -30.31 0.71
C GLN A 122 14.04 -29.33 -0.43
N LEU A 123 14.69 -28.23 -0.08
CA LEU A 123 15.08 -27.18 -1.02
C LEU A 123 16.03 -27.68 -2.12
N GLY A 124 16.92 -28.63 -1.80
CA GLY A 124 17.85 -29.24 -2.78
C GLY A 124 17.15 -29.95 -3.94
N ASN A 125 15.92 -30.41 -3.73
CA ASN A 125 15.09 -31.06 -4.75
C ASN A 125 14.11 -30.07 -5.43
N GLY A 126 14.22 -28.77 -5.13
CA GLY A 126 13.34 -27.73 -5.67
C GLY A 126 11.93 -27.68 -5.06
N HIS A 127 11.73 -28.32 -3.90
CA HIS A 127 10.42 -28.33 -3.24
C HIS A 127 10.08 -26.94 -2.72
N ALA A 128 8.81 -26.56 -2.85
CA ALA A 128 8.31 -25.29 -2.36
C ALA A 128 6.89 -25.45 -1.81
N ILE A 129 6.46 -24.45 -1.06
CA ILE A 129 5.10 -24.31 -0.56
C ILE A 129 4.36 -23.37 -1.51
N THR A 130 3.15 -23.76 -1.91
CA THR A 130 2.21 -22.90 -2.62
C THR A 130 0.95 -22.77 -1.78
N VAL A 131 0.31 -21.63 -1.88
CA VAL A 131 -0.94 -21.35 -1.16
C VAL A 131 -1.96 -20.73 -2.08
N SER A 132 -3.23 -20.94 -1.73
CA SER A 132 -4.36 -20.26 -2.35
C SER A 132 -5.34 -19.79 -1.28
N ILE A 133 -6.01 -18.68 -1.57
CA ILE A 133 -7.04 -18.11 -0.71
C ILE A 133 -8.35 -18.13 -1.49
N ASN A 134 -9.38 -18.81 -0.97
CA ASN A 134 -10.65 -19.05 -1.66
C ASN A 134 -10.46 -19.64 -3.07
N GLY A 135 -9.49 -20.54 -3.24
CA GLY A 135 -9.14 -21.12 -4.53
C GLY A 135 -8.35 -20.22 -5.47
N ARG A 136 -8.11 -18.95 -5.13
CA ARG A 136 -7.22 -18.06 -5.91
C ARG A 136 -5.76 -18.29 -5.48
N PRO A 137 -4.89 -18.80 -6.37
CA PRO A 137 -3.49 -19.02 -6.04
C PRO A 137 -2.76 -17.68 -5.82
N VAL A 138 -1.84 -17.65 -4.85
CA VAL A 138 -1.00 -16.47 -4.60
C VAL A 138 0.06 -16.30 -5.70
N GLY A 139 0.35 -17.35 -6.47
CA GLY A 139 1.26 -17.29 -7.61
C GLY A 139 2.74 -17.23 -7.22
N GLN A 140 3.05 -17.42 -5.94
CA GLN A 140 4.41 -17.46 -5.40
C GLN A 140 4.73 -18.84 -4.84
N ARG A 141 6.03 -19.16 -4.83
CA ARG A 141 6.62 -20.36 -4.25
C ARG A 141 7.41 -19.98 -3.02
N PHE A 142 7.00 -20.47 -1.86
CA PHE A 142 7.63 -20.16 -0.59
C PHE A 142 8.58 -21.28 -0.17
N THR A 143 9.77 -20.93 0.30
CA THR A 143 10.82 -21.87 0.72
C THR A 143 11.04 -21.86 2.23
N ALA A 144 10.35 -20.97 2.95
CA ALA A 144 10.35 -20.88 4.40
C ALA A 144 9.02 -21.37 4.96
N ASN A 145 9.05 -21.83 6.22
CA ASN A 145 7.84 -22.26 6.94
C ASN A 145 6.97 -21.07 7.40
N GLU A 146 7.52 -19.86 7.35
CA GLU A 146 6.85 -18.61 7.70
C GLU A 146 7.06 -17.62 6.56
N PHE A 147 5.98 -17.03 6.08
CA PHE A 147 6.01 -16.14 4.93
C PHE A 147 4.81 -15.19 4.94
N MET A 148 4.94 -14.11 4.17
CA MET A 148 3.89 -13.11 4.02
C MET A 148 3.22 -13.24 2.66
N ILE A 149 1.90 -13.18 2.66
CA ILE A 149 1.13 -12.98 1.43
C ILE A 149 1.18 -11.50 1.11
N PRO A 150 1.67 -11.16 -0.09
CA PRO A 150 2.01 -9.79 -0.41
C PRO A 150 0.73 -9.01 -0.76
N PRO A 151 0.71 -7.68 -0.55
CA PRO A 151 -0.50 -6.88 -0.66
C PRO A 151 -1.10 -6.88 -2.07
N GLU A 152 -0.29 -7.09 -3.11
CA GLU A 152 -0.70 -7.17 -4.51
C GLU A 152 -1.66 -8.34 -4.76
N PHE A 153 -1.68 -9.35 -3.87
CA PHE A 153 -2.69 -10.39 -3.91
C PHE A 153 -4.09 -9.79 -3.75
N TRP A 154 -4.29 -8.83 -2.85
CA TRP A 154 -5.61 -8.29 -2.53
C TRP A 154 -6.10 -7.23 -3.54
N GLY A 155 -5.19 -6.70 -4.38
CA GLY A 155 -5.49 -5.65 -5.36
C GLY A 155 -5.60 -4.26 -4.72
N ASP A 156 -6.27 -3.33 -5.40
CA ASP A 156 -6.33 -1.92 -5.00
C ASP A 156 -7.22 -1.68 -3.76
N THR A 157 -8.11 -2.62 -3.44
CA THR A 157 -9.07 -2.48 -2.35
C THR A 157 -8.83 -3.57 -1.32
N LEU A 158 -8.62 -3.17 -0.06
CA LEU A 158 -8.53 -4.11 1.04
C LEU A 158 -9.80 -4.97 1.12
N PRO A 159 -9.68 -6.24 1.52
CA PRO A 159 -10.83 -7.12 1.58
C PRO A 159 -11.82 -6.62 2.64
N PRO A 160 -13.14 -6.73 2.40
CA PRO A 160 -14.13 -6.29 3.37
C PRO A 160 -13.94 -6.96 4.74
N THR A 161 -14.13 -6.20 5.81
CA THR A 161 -13.96 -6.72 7.18
C THR A 161 -15.00 -7.79 7.51
N ASN A 162 -14.64 -8.71 8.40
CA ASN A 162 -15.48 -9.82 8.89
C ASN A 162 -15.91 -10.80 7.78
N GLN A 163 -15.22 -10.79 6.64
CA GLN A 163 -15.41 -11.83 5.64
C GLN A 163 -14.64 -13.10 6.01
N ARG A 164 -15.25 -14.23 5.66
CA ARG A 164 -14.69 -15.56 5.78
C ARG A 164 -13.82 -15.86 4.58
N TYR A 165 -12.61 -16.35 4.84
CA TYR A 165 -11.66 -16.82 3.84
C TYR A 165 -11.23 -18.24 4.18
N GLN A 166 -10.90 -19.01 3.15
CA GLN A 166 -10.27 -20.32 3.26
C GLN A 166 -8.84 -20.21 2.75
N LEU A 167 -7.88 -20.67 3.54
CA LEU A 167 -6.49 -20.83 3.15
C LEU A 167 -6.21 -22.30 2.89
N ASP A 168 -5.74 -22.58 1.68
CA ASP A 168 -5.24 -23.88 1.27
C ASP A 168 -3.72 -23.79 1.09
N ALA A 169 -3.00 -24.83 1.50
CA ALA A 169 -1.56 -24.93 1.35
C ALA A 169 -1.16 -26.30 0.78
N ALA A 170 -0.18 -26.31 -0.12
CA ALA A 170 0.37 -27.49 -0.75
C ALA A 170 1.91 -27.42 -0.78
N ILE A 171 2.57 -28.55 -0.58
CA ILE A 171 3.97 -28.74 -0.92
C ILE A 171 4.02 -29.24 -2.35
N VAL A 172 4.78 -28.56 -3.19
CA VAL A 172 4.98 -28.90 -4.61
C VAL A 172 6.43 -29.22 -4.92
N ASP A 173 6.66 -30.08 -5.91
CA ASP A 173 7.99 -30.33 -6.47
C ASP A 173 8.46 -29.18 -7.38
N GLY A 174 9.69 -29.29 -7.90
CA GLY A 174 10.27 -28.31 -8.84
C GLY A 174 9.47 -28.12 -10.14
N HIS A 175 8.63 -29.07 -10.52
CA HIS A 175 7.77 -29.03 -11.70
C HIS A 175 6.35 -28.52 -11.40
N GLY A 176 6.02 -28.29 -10.13
CA GLY A 176 4.69 -27.85 -9.68
C GLY A 176 3.72 -29.00 -9.37
N GLY A 177 4.18 -30.25 -9.39
CA GLY A 177 3.40 -31.40 -8.94
C GLY A 177 3.16 -31.34 -7.42
N VAL A 178 1.92 -31.59 -6.99
CA VAL A 178 1.57 -31.57 -5.56
C VAL A 178 2.05 -32.86 -4.90
N LEU A 179 2.92 -32.72 -3.89
CA LEU A 179 3.47 -33.82 -3.12
C LEU A 179 2.68 -34.08 -1.84
N LYS A 180 2.20 -33.02 -1.18
CA LYS A 180 1.41 -33.11 0.06
C LYS A 180 0.54 -31.87 0.20
N GLN A 181 -0.70 -32.07 0.65
CA GLN A 181 -1.65 -30.98 0.91
C GLN A 181 -1.96 -30.90 2.41
N ALA A 182 -2.05 -29.68 2.93
CA ALA A 182 -2.48 -29.43 4.29
C ALA A 182 -4.00 -29.49 4.41
N VAL A 183 -4.50 -29.67 5.63
CA VAL A 183 -5.92 -29.44 5.91
C VAL A 183 -6.20 -27.94 5.72
N PRO A 184 -7.19 -27.55 4.89
CA PRO A 184 -7.53 -26.15 4.70
C PRO A 184 -8.03 -25.53 6.00
N VAL A 185 -7.71 -24.26 6.24
CA VAL A 185 -8.17 -23.52 7.41
C VAL A 185 -9.07 -22.38 7.00
N THR A 186 -10.13 -22.15 7.78
CA THR A 186 -11.00 -21.00 7.61
C THR A 186 -10.52 -19.87 8.53
N PHE A 187 -10.55 -18.62 8.09
CA PHE A 187 -10.18 -17.48 8.92
C PHE A 187 -10.98 -16.23 8.54
N TYR A 188 -10.92 -15.21 9.40
CA TYR A 188 -11.62 -13.94 9.22
C TYR A 188 -10.65 -12.78 9.16
N LEU A 189 -10.86 -11.86 8.23
CA LEU A 189 -10.10 -10.60 8.18
C LEU A 189 -10.79 -9.54 9.04
N ARG A 190 -10.04 -8.86 9.91
CA ARG A 190 -10.56 -7.80 10.79
C ARG A 190 -9.71 -6.54 10.71
N HIS A 191 -10.35 -5.38 10.76
CA HIS A 191 -9.62 -4.12 10.99
C HIS A 191 -9.42 -3.92 12.48
N LEU A 192 -8.17 -3.72 12.89
CA LEU A 192 -7.83 -3.31 14.24
C LEU A 192 -7.83 -1.79 14.29
N ALA A 193 -8.70 -1.21 15.10
CA ALA A 193 -8.65 0.22 15.37
C ALA A 193 -7.50 0.50 16.35
N VAL A 194 -6.50 1.28 15.94
CA VAL A 194 -5.51 1.81 16.87
C VAL A 194 -6.14 2.99 17.60
N TRP A 195 -6.63 2.75 18.82
CA TRP A 195 -7.12 3.83 19.67
C TRP A 195 -5.94 4.60 20.26
N HIS A 196 -5.76 5.85 19.86
CA HIS A 196 -4.87 6.77 20.56
C HIS A 196 -5.65 7.46 21.69
N PRO A 197 -5.34 7.20 22.97
CA PRO A 197 -5.95 7.97 24.05
C PRO A 197 -5.60 9.44 23.83
N ARG A 198 -6.62 10.30 23.83
CA ARG A 198 -6.41 11.75 23.77
C ARG A 198 -5.50 12.12 24.95
N ARG A 199 -4.34 12.71 24.66
CA ARG A 199 -3.49 13.28 25.72
C ARG A 199 -4.36 14.26 26.52
N PRO A 200 -4.41 14.17 27.86
CA PRO A 200 -5.13 15.16 28.64
C PRO A 200 -4.58 16.55 28.28
N PRO A 201 -5.44 17.58 28.20
CA PRO A 201 -4.98 18.94 27.92
C PRO A 201 -3.90 19.30 28.94
N ARG A 202 -2.75 19.80 28.46
CA ARG A 202 -1.74 20.34 29.37
C ARG A 202 -2.38 21.49 30.14
N PRO A 203 -2.24 21.55 31.47
CA PRO A 203 -2.71 22.71 32.22
C PRO A 203 -2.08 23.97 31.62
N MET A 204 -2.91 24.97 31.33
CA MET A 204 -2.42 26.25 30.83
C MET A 204 -1.50 26.86 31.89
N PRO A 205 -0.35 27.45 31.51
CA PRO A 205 0.47 28.17 32.46
C PRO A 205 -0.38 29.27 33.09
N MET A 206 -0.42 29.31 34.43
CA MET A 206 -1.08 30.41 35.15
C MET A 206 -0.48 31.73 34.65
N SER A 207 -1.33 32.71 34.34
CA SER A 207 -0.88 34.06 34.05
C SER A 207 -0.06 34.57 35.23
N VAL A 208 1.26 34.64 35.07
CA VAL A 208 2.13 35.32 36.03
C VAL A 208 1.78 36.79 35.90
N GLN A 209 1.06 37.34 36.89
CA GLN A 209 0.83 38.78 36.95
C GLN A 209 2.19 39.48 36.91
N LYS A 210 2.38 40.37 35.94
CA LYS A 210 3.62 41.15 35.82
C LYS A 210 3.81 41.93 37.13
N PRO A 211 4.99 41.89 37.77
CA PRO A 211 5.24 42.68 38.97
C PRO A 211 4.94 44.17 38.72
N PRO A 212 4.38 44.91 39.69
CA PRO A 212 4.16 46.33 39.53
C PRO A 212 5.49 47.04 39.22
N PRO A 213 5.48 48.09 38.39
CA PRO A 213 6.71 48.81 38.05
C PRO A 213 7.33 49.43 39.32
N PRO A 214 8.67 49.53 39.38
CA PRO A 214 9.34 50.17 40.51
C PRO A 214 8.92 51.65 40.61
N PRO A 215 8.92 52.22 41.83
CA PRO A 215 8.61 53.64 42.02
C PRO A 215 9.61 54.53 41.27
N PRO A 216 9.19 55.70 40.77
CA PRO A 216 10.08 56.61 40.08
C PRO A 216 11.20 57.10 41.02
N PRO A 217 12.41 57.37 40.49
CA PRO A 217 13.51 57.89 41.29
C PRO A 217 13.18 59.28 41.86
N PRO A 218 13.72 59.64 43.05
CA PRO A 218 13.49 60.94 43.65
C PRO A 218 14.01 62.05 42.73
N THR A 219 13.19 63.07 42.51
CA THR A 219 13.57 64.26 41.75
C THR A 219 14.62 65.04 42.54
N PHE A 220 15.88 65.00 42.13
CA PHE A 220 16.89 65.92 42.63
C PHE A 220 16.61 67.32 42.09
N GLY A 221 16.42 68.27 43.01
CA GLY A 221 16.13 69.68 42.71
C GLY A 221 17.21 70.33 41.84
N LYS A 222 16.77 71.32 41.05
CA LYS A 222 17.57 72.14 40.13
C LYS A 222 18.89 72.58 40.77
N PHE A 223 20.01 72.18 40.17
CA PHE A 223 21.28 72.88 40.41
C PHE A 223 21.22 74.25 39.70
N GLU A 224 21.18 75.29 40.51
CA GLU A 224 21.30 76.68 40.09
C GLU A 224 22.72 76.91 39.54
N GLN A 225 22.82 77.32 38.28
CA GLN A 225 24.07 77.45 37.54
C GLN A 225 24.65 78.88 37.78
N PRO A 226 25.84 79.03 38.39
CA PRO A 226 26.39 80.36 38.64
C PRO A 226 27.04 80.97 37.38
N GLY A 227 26.58 82.17 37.02
CA GLY A 227 27.38 83.25 36.41
C GLY A 227 27.92 83.06 34.98
N LYS A 228 27.20 83.57 33.98
CA LYS A 228 27.78 83.94 32.66
C LYS A 228 28.61 85.23 32.80
N PRO A 229 29.86 85.29 32.33
CA PRO A 229 30.55 86.56 32.12
C PRO A 229 30.04 87.25 30.82
N PRO A 230 29.87 88.59 30.80
CA PRO A 230 29.32 89.32 29.66
C PRO A 230 30.37 89.54 28.55
N LEU A 231 29.99 89.28 27.31
CA LEU A 231 30.83 89.46 26.12
C LEU A 231 30.30 90.64 25.30
N ASN A 232 30.76 91.87 25.56
CA ASN A 232 30.69 92.97 24.58
C ASN A 232 31.57 94.19 24.95
N VAL A 233 32.75 94.36 24.35
CA VAL A 233 33.34 95.70 24.08
C VAL A 233 34.22 95.70 22.81
N LYS A 234 33.66 96.28 21.74
CA LYS A 234 34.15 97.20 20.66
C LYS A 234 35.61 97.13 20.10
N PRO A 235 35.79 97.20 18.76
CA PRO A 235 37.12 97.31 18.10
C PRO A 235 37.73 98.73 18.13
N PRO A 236 39.06 98.88 17.97
CA PRO A 236 39.77 100.14 18.19
C PRO A 236 39.66 101.14 17.03
N VAL A 237 39.55 102.43 17.38
CA VAL A 237 39.63 103.60 16.49
C VAL A 237 41.09 104.07 16.42
N ARG A 238 41.61 104.31 15.20
CA ARG A 238 42.96 104.82 14.93
C ARG A 238 43.02 106.35 15.14
N PRO A 239 44.17 106.91 15.59
CA PRO A 239 44.34 108.36 15.73
C PRO A 239 44.67 109.04 14.39
N GLU A 240 44.16 110.26 14.21
CA GLU A 240 44.64 111.22 13.21
C GLU A 240 45.92 111.93 13.67
N LEU A 241 46.70 112.38 12.69
CA LEU A 241 47.74 113.40 12.78
C LEU A 241 47.25 114.64 12.04
#